data_AF-B7RMJ0-F1
#
_entry.id   AF-B7RMJ0-F1
#
_cell.length_a   1.000
_cell.length_b   1.000
_cell.length_c   1.000
_cell.angle_alpha   90.00
_cell.angle_beta   90.00
_cell.angle_gamma   90.00
#
_symmetry.space_group_name_H-M   'P 1'
#
loop_
_entity.id
_entity.type
_entity.pdbx_description
1 polymer ?
#
loop_
_entity_poly.entity_id
_entity_poly.type
_entity_poly.pdbx_seq_one_letter_code
_entity_poly.pdbx_strand_id
1 'polypeptide(L)'
;MIQEKLELPGIERIRARFLDMLKDRQSAIAEHALIAWESDVLDEINGNLAGARTILHQIAGTAGSLGFKDLGVRARTCEVEIDAHLNGPDADLAICPATLIFVMDTFLQESEALIAANQQTVSA
;
A
#
# COMPACT_ATOMS: atom_id res chain seq x y z
N MET A 1 -12.89 11.98 35.64
CA MET A 1 -11.59 11.52 35.11
C MET A 1 -11.52 11.99 33.67
N ILE A 2 -10.73 13.02 33.40
CA ILE A 2 -10.50 13.53 32.05
C ILE A 2 -9.31 12.74 31.51
N GLN A 3 -9.54 11.87 30.52
CA GLN A 3 -8.45 11.27 29.76
C GLN A 3 -7.89 12.37 28.85
N GLU A 4 -6.86 13.04 29.33
CA GLU A 4 -6.02 13.90 28.52
C GLU A 4 -5.32 13.00 27.49
N LYS A 5 -5.77 13.09 26.24
CA LYS A 5 -5.11 12.46 25.10
C LYS A 5 -3.71 13.09 25.06
N LEU A 6 -2.69 12.34 25.44
CA LEU A 6 -1.28 12.74 25.33
C LEU A 6 -0.96 12.91 23.84
N GLU A 7 -1.30 14.07 23.27
CA GLU A 7 -0.88 14.49 21.95
C GLU A 7 0.58 14.90 22.04
N LEU A 8 1.47 13.91 21.97
CA LEU A 8 2.91 14.16 21.87
C LEU A 8 3.17 14.91 20.55
N PRO A 9 3.65 16.17 20.57
CA PRO A 9 3.72 17.03 19.38
C PRO A 9 4.56 16.45 18.22
N GLY A 10 5.39 15.44 18.49
CA GLY A 10 6.19 14.75 17.48
C GLY A 10 5.43 13.69 16.66
N ILE A 11 4.47 12.97 17.24
CA ILE A 11 3.84 11.83 16.56
C ILE A 11 2.90 12.29 15.45
N GLU A 12 2.14 13.36 15.66
CA GLU A 12 1.22 13.91 14.65
C GLU A 12 1.98 14.43 13.42
N ARG A 13 3.15 15.05 13.62
CA ARG A 13 4.01 15.46 12.50
C ARG A 13 4.53 14.27 11.71
N ILE A 14 4.87 13.16 12.37
CA ILE A 14 5.33 11.93 11.71
C ILE A 14 4.16 11.28 10.96
N ARG A 15 2.96 11.23 11.54
CA ARG A 15 1.74 10.74 10.89
C ARG A 15 1.39 11.55 9.64
N ALA A 16 1.46 12.87 9.71
CA ALA A 16 1.23 13.75 8.57
C ALA A 16 2.24 13.50 7.44
N ARG A 17 3.53 13.37 7.77
CA ARG A 17 4.57 13.02 6.78
C ARG A 17 4.35 11.66 6.15
N PHE A 18 3.90 10.69 6.95
CA PHE A 18 3.58 9.36 6.44
C PHE A 18 2.42 9.41 5.43
N LEU A 19 1.36 10.15 5.73
CA LEU A 19 0.21 10.31 4.83
C LEU A 19 0.58 11.06 3.54
N ASP A 20 1.52 12.01 3.61
CA ASP A 20 2.01 12.69 2.41
C ASP A 20 2.82 11.75 1.52
N MET A 21 3.78 11.01 2.11
CA MET A 21 4.53 9.96 1.43
C MET A 21 3.63 8.83 0.89
N LEU A 22 2.50 8.56 1.54
CA LEU A 22 1.56 7.54 1.10
C LEU A 22 0.97 7.88 -0.29
N LYS A 23 0.78 9.16 -0.64
CA LYS A 23 0.30 9.58 -1.97
C LYS A 23 1.27 9.19 -3.09
N ASP A 24 2.56 9.45 -2.87
CA ASP A 24 3.60 9.10 -3.83
C ASP A 24 3.67 7.57 -4.01
N ARG A 25 3.54 6.84 -2.90
CA ARG A 25 3.52 5.37 -2.91
C ARG A 25 2.28 4.80 -3.58
N GLN A 26 1.11 5.43 -3.45
CA GLN A 26 -0.10 5.03 -4.19
C GLN A 26 0.13 5.13 -5.69
N SER A 27 0.73 6.24 -6.15
CA SER A 27 1.03 6.46 -7.56
C SER A 27 2.00 5.40 -8.10
N ALA A 28 3.06 5.09 -7.35
CA ALA A 28 4.03 4.08 -7.73
C ALA A 28 3.44 2.65 -7.73
N ILE A 29 2.57 2.31 -6.77
CA ILE A 29 1.86 1.02 -6.77
C ILE A 29 0.93 0.91 -7.99
N ALA A 30 0.19 1.98 -8.30
CA ALA A 30 -0.71 2.01 -9.45
C ALA A 30 0.06 1.85 -10.77
N GLU A 31 1.20 2.53 -10.90
CA GLU A 31 2.09 2.41 -12.08
C GLU A 31 2.61 0.97 -12.24
N HIS A 32 3.14 0.36 -11.17
CA HIS A 32 3.57 -1.03 -11.21
C HIS A 32 2.43 -1.99 -11.58
N ALA A 33 1.24 -1.80 -10.99
CA ALA A 33 0.08 -2.62 -11.30
C ALA A 33 -0.34 -2.50 -12.78
N LEU A 34 -0.31 -1.29 -13.33
CA LEU A 34 -0.66 -1.05 -14.73
C LEU A 34 0.36 -1.69 -15.68
N ILE A 35 1.66 -1.50 -15.45
CA ILE A 35 2.70 -2.09 -16.28
C ILE A 35 2.63 -3.61 -16.24
N ALA A 36 2.45 -4.20 -15.04
CA ALA A 36 2.28 -5.65 -14.91
C ALA A 36 1.04 -6.16 -15.65
N TRP A 37 -0.06 -5.41 -15.63
CA TRP A 37 -1.31 -5.79 -16.30
C TRP A 37 -1.23 -5.71 -17.83
N GLU A 38 -0.52 -4.72 -18.37
CA GLU A 38 -0.43 -4.46 -19.82
C GLU A 38 0.69 -5.23 -20.51
N SER A 39 1.65 -5.76 -19.75
CA SER A 39 2.80 -6.47 -20.32
C SER A 39 2.51 -7.93 -20.69
N ASP A 40 3.19 -8.40 -21.72
CA ASP A 40 3.30 -9.81 -22.13
C ASP A 40 4.69 -10.39 -21.88
N VAL A 41 5.57 -9.64 -21.19
CA VAL A 41 6.95 -10.01 -20.87
C VAL A 41 7.04 -10.45 -19.41
N LEU A 42 7.45 -11.70 -19.18
CA LEU A 42 7.56 -12.29 -17.84
C LEU A 42 8.34 -11.42 -16.85
N ASP A 43 9.51 -10.93 -17.25
CA ASP A 43 10.38 -10.11 -16.39
C ASP A 43 9.75 -8.76 -16.03
N GLU A 44 8.97 -8.17 -16.95
CA GLU A 44 8.25 -6.93 -16.67
C GLU A 44 7.08 -7.18 -15.72
N ILE A 45 6.31 -8.24 -15.93
CA ILE A 45 5.20 -8.61 -15.04
C ILE A 45 5.73 -8.87 -13.63
N ASN A 46 6.66 -9.81 -13.48
CA ASN A 46 7.17 -10.22 -12.17
C ASN A 46 7.99 -9.10 -11.51
N GLY A 47 8.76 -8.34 -12.29
CA GLY A 47 9.52 -7.20 -11.80
C GLY A 47 8.64 -6.10 -11.22
N ASN A 48 7.53 -5.77 -11.90
CA ASN A 48 6.60 -4.75 -11.42
C ASN A 48 5.78 -5.24 -10.22
N LEU A 49 5.34 -6.49 -10.21
CA LEU A 49 4.70 -7.08 -9.02
C LEU A 49 5.64 -7.06 -7.81
N ALA A 50 6.93 -7.39 -7.99
CA ALA A 50 7.95 -7.29 -6.94
C ALA A 50 8.19 -5.84 -6.48
N GLY A 51 8.13 -4.88 -7.39
CA GLY A 51 8.18 -3.44 -7.10
C GLY A 51 7.02 -3.00 -6.20
N ALA A 52 5.78 -3.29 -6.60
CA ALA A 52 4.59 -3.00 -5.81
C ALA A 52 4.65 -3.69 -4.43
N ARG A 53 5.02 -4.96 -4.38
CA ARG A 53 5.23 -5.76 -3.16
C ARG A 53 6.20 -5.09 -2.19
N THR A 54 7.29 -4.52 -2.70
CA THR A 54 8.30 -3.83 -1.87
C THR A 54 7.71 -2.58 -1.21
N ILE A 55 6.92 -1.79 -1.95
CA ILE A 55 6.26 -0.59 -1.42
C ILE A 55 5.22 -0.98 -0.36
N LEU A 56 4.39 -1.99 -0.65
CA LEU A 56 3.38 -2.52 0.26
C LEU A 56 4.00 -3.00 1.58
N HIS A 57 5.13 -3.71 1.51
CA HIS A 57 5.88 -4.16 2.68
C HIS A 57 6.33 -2.97 3.56
N GLN A 58 6.87 -1.91 2.96
CA GLN A 58 7.28 -0.71 3.69
C GLN A 58 6.10 0.01 4.35
N ILE A 59 4.95 0.06 3.67
CA ILE A 59 3.71 0.62 4.25
C ILE A 59 3.27 -0.23 5.44
N ALA A 60 3.19 -1.55 5.28
CA ALA A 60 2.81 -2.46 6.36
C ALA A 60 3.69 -2.29 7.61
N GLY A 61 5.01 -2.18 7.42
CA GLY A 61 5.97 -2.02 8.51
C GLY A 61 5.88 -0.69 9.28
N THR A 62 5.37 0.38 8.63
CA THR A 62 5.35 1.72 9.22
C THR A 62 3.96 2.18 9.68
N ALA A 63 2.90 1.73 9.00
CA ALA A 63 1.52 2.13 9.27
C ALA A 63 1.07 1.75 10.70
N GLY A 64 1.43 0.55 11.17
CA GLY A 64 1.04 0.05 12.48
C GLY A 64 1.55 0.91 13.64
N SER A 65 2.82 1.32 13.61
CA SER A 65 3.41 2.18 14.66
C SER A 65 2.86 3.61 14.67
N LEU A 66 2.20 4.02 13.59
CA LEU A 66 1.65 5.36 13.41
C LEU A 66 0.13 5.41 13.64
N GLY A 67 -0.46 4.32 14.12
CA GLY A 67 -1.90 4.22 14.42
C GLY A 67 -2.77 3.89 13.21
N PHE A 68 -2.19 3.58 12.05
CA PHE A 68 -2.90 3.18 10.83
C PHE A 68 -2.91 1.66 10.68
N LYS A 69 -3.38 0.96 11.73
CA LYS A 69 -3.28 -0.51 11.81
C LYS A 69 -3.97 -1.22 10.65
N ASP A 70 -5.17 -0.79 10.28
CA ASP A 70 -5.95 -1.44 9.22
C ASP A 70 -5.30 -1.27 7.85
N LEU A 71 -4.77 -0.08 7.56
CA LEU A 71 -3.95 0.17 6.36
C LEU A 71 -2.74 -0.78 6.31
N GLY A 72 -2.05 -0.94 7.45
CA GLY A 72 -0.90 -1.84 7.53
C GLY A 72 -1.25 -3.30 7.29
N VAL A 73 -2.38 -3.76 7.84
CA VAL A 73 -2.91 -5.11 7.60
C VAL A 73 -3.27 -5.29 6.13
N ARG A 74 -3.97 -4.32 5.52
CA ARG A 74 -4.34 -4.39 4.10
C ARG A 74 -3.11 -4.45 3.20
N ALA A 75 -2.11 -3.59 3.46
CA ALA A 75 -0.85 -3.61 2.71
C ALA A 75 -0.15 -4.96 2.82
N ARG A 76 -0.11 -5.55 4.02
CA ARG A 76 0.45 -6.88 4.26
C ARG A 76 -0.30 -7.98 3.52
N THR A 77 -1.63 -7.92 3.48
CA THR A 77 -2.43 -8.88 2.70
C THR A 77 -2.06 -8.82 1.22
N CYS A 78 -1.97 -7.61 0.65
CA CYS A 78 -1.56 -7.44 -0.75
C CYS A 78 -0.16 -8.01 -1.01
N GLU A 79 0.80 -7.72 -0.12
CA GLU A 79 2.16 -8.28 -0.17
C GLU A 79 2.14 -9.82 -0.21
N VAL A 80 1.34 -10.46 0.65
CA VAL A 80 1.27 -11.92 0.74
C VAL A 80 0.68 -12.54 -0.52
N GLU A 81 -0.35 -11.93 -1.11
CA GLU A 81 -0.94 -12.41 -2.37
C GLU A 81 0.06 -12.31 -3.53
N ILE A 82 0.82 -11.20 -3.60
CA ILE A 82 1.87 -11.05 -4.60
C ILE A 82 2.99 -12.09 -4.38
N ASP A 83 3.46 -12.26 -3.14
CA ASP A 83 4.46 -13.28 -2.81
C ASP A 83 3.97 -14.70 -3.17
N ALA A 84 2.68 -15.00 -2.96
CA ALA A 84 2.11 -16.29 -3.31
C ALA A 84 2.12 -16.55 -4.82
N HIS A 85 1.86 -15.53 -5.64
CA HIS A 85 1.95 -15.63 -7.09
C HIS A 85 3.42 -15.76 -7.56
N LEU A 86 4.31 -14.89 -7.09
CA LEU A 86 5.72 -14.86 -7.51
C LEU A 86 6.50 -16.13 -7.10
N ASN A 87 6.03 -16.85 -6.07
CA ASN A 87 6.60 -18.14 -5.65
C ASN A 87 5.70 -19.34 -6.01
N GLY A 88 4.64 -19.08 -6.77
CA GLY A 88 3.63 -20.07 -7.14
C GLY A 88 4.01 -20.92 -8.35
N PRO A 89 3.18 -21.91 -8.70
CA PRO A 89 3.41 -22.79 -9.85
C PRO A 89 3.36 -22.04 -11.19
N ASP A 90 2.70 -20.89 -11.23
CA ASP A 90 2.49 -20.09 -12.44
C ASP A 90 3.49 -18.92 -12.55
N ALA A 91 4.51 -18.86 -11.68
CA ALA A 91 5.45 -17.75 -11.60
C ALA A 91 6.35 -17.61 -12.84
N ASP A 92 6.47 -18.66 -13.66
CA ASP A 92 7.19 -18.67 -14.93
C ASP A 92 6.28 -18.39 -16.15
N LEU A 93 4.99 -18.16 -15.91
CA LEU A 93 4.04 -17.76 -16.93
C LEU A 93 3.98 -16.24 -17.01
N ALA A 94 4.01 -15.69 -18.23
CA ALA A 94 3.84 -14.26 -18.48
C ALA A 94 2.35 -13.87 -18.33
N ILE A 95 1.80 -14.02 -17.12
CA ILE A 95 0.40 -13.79 -16.80
C ILE A 95 0.32 -12.97 -15.53
N CYS A 96 -0.24 -11.77 -15.61
CA CYS A 96 -0.64 -11.00 -14.43
C CYS A 96 -2.05 -11.43 -13.98
N PRO A 97 -2.22 -11.99 -12.76
CA PRO A 97 -3.54 -12.37 -12.28
C PRO A 97 -4.42 -11.15 -12.03
N ALA A 98 -5.63 -11.14 -12.59
CA ALA A 98 -6.62 -10.07 -12.37
C ALA A 98 -6.98 -9.90 -10.88
N THR A 99 -6.89 -10.97 -10.09
CA THR A 99 -7.09 -10.94 -8.64
C THR A 99 -6.07 -10.05 -7.93
N LEU A 100 -4.81 -10.05 -8.36
CA LEU A 100 -3.78 -9.16 -7.79
C LEU A 100 -4.08 -7.70 -8.10
N ILE A 101 -4.50 -7.40 -9.33
CA ILE A 101 -4.90 -6.05 -9.74
C ILE A 101 -6.07 -5.57 -8.87
N PHE A 102 -7.10 -6.39 -8.69
CA PHE A 102 -8.24 -6.04 -7.84
C PHE A 102 -7.86 -5.78 -6.38
N VAL A 103 -6.97 -6.62 -5.82
CA VAL A 103 -6.49 -6.46 -4.44
C VAL A 103 -5.69 -5.17 -4.27
N MET A 104 -4.82 -4.84 -5.22
CA MET A 104 -4.05 -3.58 -5.22
C MET A 104 -4.95 -2.36 -5.42
N ASP A 105 -5.89 -2.39 -6.36
CA ASP A 105 -6.87 -1.31 -6.58
C ASP A 105 -7.70 -1.04 -5.32
N THR A 106 -8.19 -2.10 -4.67
CA THR A 106 -8.92 -1.96 -3.39
C THR A 106 -8.04 -1.28 -2.32
N PHE A 107 -6.77 -1.66 -2.22
CA PHE A 107 -5.84 -1.02 -1.28
C PHE A 107 -5.62 0.47 -1.63
N LEU A 108 -5.50 0.82 -2.91
CA LEU A 108 -5.37 2.21 -3.36
C LEU A 108 -6.60 3.05 -2.98
N GLN A 109 -7.80 2.52 -3.18
CA GLN A 109 -9.05 3.17 -2.79
C GLN A 109 -9.16 3.37 -1.27
N GLU A 110 -8.85 2.34 -0.48
CA GLU A 110 -8.87 2.43 0.99
C GLU A 110 -7.84 3.44 1.51
N SER A 111 -6.64 3.48 0.91
CA SER A 111 -5.59 4.42 1.29
C SER A 111 -5.94 5.86 0.89
N GLU A 112 -6.60 6.08 -0.24
CA GLU A 112 -7.08 7.41 -0.66
C GLU A 112 -8.14 7.93 0.29
N ALA A 113 -9.13 7.09 0.63
CA ALA A 113 -10.16 7.43 1.61
C ALA A 113 -9.56 7.79 2.97
N LEU A 114 -8.54 7.06 3.42
CA LEU A 114 -7.81 7.37 4.66
C LEU A 114 -7.12 8.75 4.59
N ILE A 115 -6.43 9.05 3.49
CA ILE A 115 -5.76 10.36 3.31
C ILE A 115 -6.80 11.47 3.36
N ALA A 116 -7.90 11.35 2.62
CA ALA A 116 -8.97 12.35 2.58
C ALA A 116 -9.57 12.60 3.97
N ALA A 117 -9.85 11.54 4.74
CA ALA A 117 -10.38 11.64 6.09
C ALA A 117 -9.45 12.37 7.08
N ASN A 118 -8.13 12.25 6.90
CA ASN A 118 -7.13 12.88 7.77
C ASN A 118 -6.72 14.29 7.31
N GLN A 119 -7.04 14.70 6.08
CA GLN A 119 -6.85 16.09 5.61
C GLN A 119 -7.93 17.04 6.13
N GLN A 120 -9.16 16.53 6.32
CA GLN A 120 -10.28 17.32 6.85
C GLN A 120 -10.08 17.71 8.33
N THR A 121 -9.26 16.98 9.07
CA THR A 121 -9.04 17.18 10.52
C THR A 121 -8.06 18.32 10.84
N VAL A 122 -7.29 18.81 9.86
CA VAL A 122 -6.26 19.85 10.06
C VAL A 122 -6.80 21.28 9.86
N SER A 123 -8.05 21.43 9.39
CA SER A 123 -8.66 22.72 9.04
C SER A 123 -9.67 23.26 10.08
N ALA A 124 -9.63 22.77 11.33
CA ALA A 124 -10.55 23.16 12.41
C ALA A 124 -9.81 23.84 13.57
#